data_AF-A0A2D7NEX6-F1
#
_entry.id   AF-A0A2D7NEX6-F1
#
_cell.length_a   1.000
_cell.length_b   1.000
_cell.length_c   1.000
_cell.angle_alpha   90.00
_cell.angle_beta   90.00
_cell.angle_gamma   90.00
#
_symmetry.space_group_name_H-M   'P 1'
#
loop_
_entity.id
_entity.type
_entity.pdbx_description
1 polymer ?
#
loop_
_entity_poly.entity_id
_entity_poly.type
_entity_poly.pdbx_seq_one_letter_code
_entity_poly.pdbx_strand_id
1 'polypeptide(L)'
;MKPFFKSLLIGTLTMILVGLFPLLSWGMPYLKEILVSFTLSLVNAIVGYVLVLNNHSADHNTFIKNVYGGMIVRMAFVLGFSLYFTMNGYLQTIPFFISLMIFYVIHQWTEILSWLKVLPSRKVQVS
;
A
#
# COMPACT_ATOMS: atom_id res chain seq x y z
N MET A 1 2.06 -14.16 -12.86
CA MET A 1 3.15 -14.12 -11.83
C MET A 1 4.18 -12.99 -12.08
N LYS A 2 4.88 -12.95 -13.22
CA LYS A 2 5.93 -11.91 -13.49
C LYS A 2 5.47 -10.43 -13.51
N PRO A 3 4.26 -10.05 -13.99
CA PRO A 3 3.93 -8.63 -14.16
C PRO A 3 3.57 -7.91 -12.85
N PHE A 4 2.87 -8.57 -11.92
CA PHE A 4 2.50 -7.97 -10.62
C PHE A 4 3.73 -7.74 -9.76
N PHE A 5 4.59 -8.77 -9.62
CA PHE A 5 5.83 -8.64 -8.84
C PHE A 5 6.73 -7.55 -9.42
N LYS A 6 6.82 -7.45 -10.76
CA LYS A 6 7.52 -6.35 -11.43
C LYS A 6 6.89 -4.99 -11.11
N SER A 7 5.56 -4.87 -11.10
CA SER A 7 4.86 -3.63 -10.73
C SER A 7 5.05 -3.25 -9.26
N LEU A 8 5.04 -4.22 -8.34
CA LEU A 8 5.31 -4.00 -6.92
C LEU A 8 6.77 -3.58 -6.70
N LEU A 9 7.72 -4.25 -7.36
CA LEU A 9 9.14 -3.96 -7.30
C LEU A 9 9.44 -2.56 -7.87
N ILE A 10 8.86 -2.22 -9.04
CA ILE A 10 8.92 -0.86 -9.61
C ILE A 10 8.31 0.15 -8.65
N GLY A 11 7.14 -0.14 -8.07
CA GLY A 11 6.49 0.73 -7.09
C GLY A 11 7.39 1.03 -5.90
N THR A 12 7.95 0.00 -5.27
CA THR A 12 8.94 0.14 -4.19
C THR A 12 10.19 0.88 -4.64
N LEU A 13 10.70 0.67 -5.86
CA LEU A 13 11.87 1.39 -6.38
C LEU A 13 11.56 2.87 -6.60
N THR A 14 10.38 3.19 -7.14
CA THR A 14 9.90 4.55 -7.32
C THR A 14 9.71 5.24 -5.97
N MET A 15 9.22 4.54 -4.94
CA MET A 15 9.16 5.10 -3.58
C MET A 15 10.51 5.25 -2.92
N ILE A 16 11.46 4.35 -3.18
CA ILE A 16 12.83 4.56 -2.72
C ILE A 16 13.37 5.84 -3.37
N LEU A 17 13.19 6.05 -4.67
CA LEU A 17 13.66 7.25 -5.37
C LEU A 17 12.92 8.54 -4.94
N VAL A 18 11.59 8.50 -4.84
CA VAL A 18 10.74 9.65 -4.47
C VAL A 18 10.78 9.91 -2.97
N GLY A 19 10.87 8.87 -2.15
CA GLY A 19 10.99 8.93 -0.68
C GLY A 19 12.40 9.25 -0.19
N LEU A 20 13.44 8.88 -0.95
CA LEU A 20 14.81 9.35 -0.71
C LEU A 20 14.91 10.87 -0.83
N PHE A 21 14.10 11.52 -1.67
CA PHE A 21 14.19 12.96 -1.86
C PHE A 21 13.83 13.75 -0.58
N PRO A 22 12.70 13.51 0.11
CA PRO A 22 12.44 14.05 1.45
C PRO A 22 13.50 13.64 2.48
N LEU A 23 14.00 12.40 2.42
CA LEU A 23 14.97 11.85 3.38
C LEU A 23 16.34 12.53 3.25
N LEU A 24 16.76 12.84 2.02
CA LEU A 24 17.97 13.59 1.70
C LEU A 24 17.80 15.11 1.88
N SER A 25 16.59 15.64 1.69
CA SER A 25 16.30 17.08 1.75
C SER A 25 15.96 17.60 3.15
N TRP A 26 15.25 16.83 3.99
CA TRP A 26 14.81 17.26 5.33
C TRP A 26 15.65 16.69 6.48
N GLY A 27 16.64 15.85 6.17
CA GLY A 27 17.65 15.37 7.11
C GLY A 27 17.16 14.38 8.18
N MET A 28 18.06 14.10 9.14
CA MET A 28 17.88 13.15 10.26
C MET A 28 16.71 13.40 11.24
N PRO A 29 16.13 14.61 11.45
CA PRO A 29 15.22 14.81 12.58
C PRO A 29 13.88 14.08 12.47
N TYR A 30 13.43 13.72 11.26
CA TYR A 30 12.15 13.02 11.02
C TYR A 30 12.33 11.62 10.44
N LEU A 31 13.54 11.06 10.54
CA LEU A 31 13.87 9.76 9.97
C LEU A 31 13.00 8.65 10.55
N LYS A 32 12.64 8.74 11.83
CA LYS A 32 11.75 7.78 12.50
C LYS A 32 10.35 7.78 11.89
N GLU A 33 9.76 8.95 11.68
CA GLU A 33 8.43 9.12 11.09
C GLU A 33 8.39 8.62 9.65
N ILE A 34 9.43 8.91 8.88
CA ILE A 34 9.58 8.45 7.50
C ILE A 34 9.72 6.92 7.45
N LEU A 35 10.58 6.32 8.29
CA LEU A 35 10.75 4.86 8.32
C LEU A 35 9.48 4.13 8.77
N VAL A 36 8.79 4.63 9.80
CA VAL A 36 7.57 3.98 10.30
C VAL A 36 6.44 4.10 9.28
N SER A 37 6.26 5.27 8.67
CA SER A 37 5.24 5.45 7.62
C SER A 37 5.55 4.61 6.37
N PHE A 38 6.82 4.51 5.97
CA PHE A 38 7.25 3.63 4.88
C PHE A 38 6.95 2.16 5.20
N THR A 39 7.33 1.70 6.39
CA THR A 39 7.12 0.31 6.82
C THR A 39 5.64 -0.03 6.89
N LEU A 40 4.81 0.85 7.46
CA LEU A 40 3.37 0.67 7.56
C LEU A 40 2.73 0.56 6.16
N SER A 41 3.15 1.43 5.24
CA SER A 41 2.68 1.43 3.86
C SER A 41 3.13 0.17 3.08
N LEU A 42 4.37 -0.28 3.29
CA LEU A 42 4.92 -1.48 2.69
C LEU A 42 4.16 -2.74 3.15
N VAL A 43 3.91 -2.87 4.46
CA VAL A 43 3.12 -3.97 5.02
C VAL A 43 1.71 -3.96 4.41
N ASN A 44 1.07 -2.79 4.32
CA ASN A 44 -0.23 -2.65 3.69
C ASN A 44 -0.23 -3.17 2.24
N ALA A 45 0.78 -2.82 1.45
CA ALA A 45 0.91 -3.26 0.05
C ALA A 45 1.18 -4.77 -0.08
N ILE A 46 2.04 -5.33 0.78
CA ILE A 46 2.32 -6.78 0.81
C ILE A 46 1.05 -7.56 1.12
N VAL A 47 0.28 -7.15 2.14
CA VAL A 47 -0.97 -7.82 2.49
C VAL A 47 -1.97 -7.74 1.33
N GLY A 48 -2.08 -6.58 0.67
CA GLY A 48 -2.90 -6.42 -0.54
C GLY A 48 -2.52 -7.38 -1.65
N TYR A 49 -1.22 -7.50 -1.91
CA TYR A 49 -0.70 -8.44 -2.90
C TYR A 49 -1.04 -9.90 -2.56
N VAL A 50 -0.83 -10.30 -1.31
CA VAL A 50 -1.13 -11.67 -0.84
C VAL A 50 -2.62 -11.97 -0.98
N LEU A 51 -3.51 -11.03 -0.63
CA LEU A 51 -4.95 -11.18 -0.81
C LEU A 51 -5.33 -11.39 -2.28
N VAL A 52 -4.73 -10.64 -3.19
CA VAL A 52 -4.97 -10.78 -4.64
C VAL A 52 -4.48 -12.13 -5.15
N LEU A 53 -3.30 -12.58 -4.72
CA LEU A 53 -2.77 -13.90 -5.11
C LEU A 53 -3.66 -15.04 -4.64
N ASN A 54 -4.04 -15.03 -3.36
CA ASN A 54 -4.83 -16.09 -2.76
C ASN A 54 -6.25 -16.18 -3.36
N ASN A 55 -6.79 -15.06 -3.82
CA ASN A 55 -8.12 -15.01 -4.41
C ASN A 55 -8.12 -14.96 -5.94
N HIS A 56 -6.95 -15.02 -6.59
CA HIS A 56 -6.85 -14.90 -8.05
C HIS A 56 -7.60 -15.99 -8.81
N SER A 57 -7.80 -17.18 -8.22
CA SER A 57 -8.57 -18.28 -8.81
C SER A 57 -10.03 -18.33 -8.33
N ALA A 58 -10.42 -17.48 -7.38
CA ALA A 58 -11.76 -17.47 -6.81
C ALA A 58 -12.81 -16.91 -7.78
N ASP A 59 -14.07 -17.23 -7.54
CA ASP A 59 -15.20 -16.65 -8.26
C ASP A 59 -15.23 -15.10 -8.13
N HIS A 60 -15.79 -14.41 -9.11
CA HIS A 60 -15.77 -12.94 -9.20
C HIS A 60 -16.31 -12.27 -7.93
N ASN A 61 -17.43 -12.80 -7.40
CA ASN A 61 -18.06 -12.23 -6.22
C ASN A 61 -17.20 -12.42 -4.95
N THR A 62 -16.52 -13.57 -4.88
CA THR A 62 -15.59 -13.90 -3.78
C THR A 62 -14.31 -13.09 -3.87
N PHE A 63 -13.78 -12.87 -5.08
CA PHE A 63 -12.63 -12.02 -5.34
C PHE A 63 -12.91 -10.58 -4.89
N ILE A 64 -14.06 -10.01 -5.30
CA ILE A 64 -14.40 -8.63 -4.91
C ILE A 64 -14.54 -8.52 -3.40
N LYS A 65 -15.29 -9.42 -2.77
CA LYS A 65 -15.50 -9.40 -1.32
C LYS A 65 -14.17 -9.47 -0.55
N ASN A 66 -13.26 -10.35 -0.94
CA ASN A 66 -12.02 -10.59 -0.19
C ASN A 66 -10.96 -9.52 -0.47
N VAL A 67 -10.83 -9.04 -1.70
CA VAL A 67 -9.81 -8.04 -2.07
C VAL A 67 -10.25 -6.63 -1.67
N TYR A 68 -11.46 -6.21 -2.05
CA TYR A 68 -11.96 -4.87 -1.69
C TYR A 68 -12.38 -4.79 -0.23
N GLY A 69 -13.01 -5.83 0.33
CA GLY A 69 -13.28 -5.89 1.78
C GLY A 69 -11.99 -5.89 2.59
N GLY A 70 -10.96 -6.60 2.11
CA GLY A 70 -9.61 -6.54 2.68
C GLY A 70 -8.98 -5.15 2.62
N MET A 71 -9.30 -4.33 1.61
CA MET A 71 -8.84 -2.93 1.56
C MET A 71 -9.42 -2.11 2.72
N ILE A 72 -10.72 -2.24 3.02
CA ILE A 72 -11.37 -1.50 4.12
C ILE A 72 -10.74 -1.86 5.47
N VAL A 73 -10.55 -3.16 5.72
CA VAL A 73 -9.92 -3.64 6.97
C VAL A 73 -8.50 -3.10 7.12
N ARG A 74 -7.73 -3.12 6.03
CA ARG A 74 -6.36 -2.56 6.01
C ARG A 74 -6.35 -1.06 6.26
N MET A 75 -7.27 -0.30 5.66
CA MET A 75 -7.39 1.15 5.92
C MET A 75 -7.73 1.45 7.38
N ALA A 76 -8.64 0.69 7.97
CA ALA A 76 -8.97 0.81 9.39
C ALA A 76 -7.74 0.52 10.28
N PHE A 77 -6.95 -0.50 9.94
CA PHE A 77 -5.71 -0.80 10.63
C PHE A 77 -4.68 0.33 10.52
N VAL A 78 -4.42 0.83 9.30
CA VAL A 78 -3.46 1.92 9.08
C VAL A 78 -3.88 3.18 9.84
N LEU A 79 -5.18 3.53 9.81
CA LEU A 79 -5.70 4.67 10.55
C LEU A 79 -5.59 4.46 12.06
N GLY A 80 -6.01 3.30 12.58
CA GLY A 80 -5.93 2.99 14.01
C GLY A 80 -4.50 2.99 14.54
N PHE A 81 -3.56 2.40 13.80
CA PHE A 81 -2.13 2.44 14.12
C PHE A 81 -1.61 3.88 14.14
N SER A 82 -1.96 4.66 13.11
CA SER A 82 -1.53 6.06 12.98
C SER A 82 -2.00 6.92 14.15
N LEU A 83 -3.27 6.78 14.54
CA LEU A 83 -3.85 7.50 15.67
C LEU A 83 -3.20 7.07 16.99
N TYR A 84 -3.04 5.77 17.22
CA TYR A 84 -2.43 5.27 18.44
C TYR A 84 -1.00 5.80 18.64
N PHE A 85 -0.16 5.79 17.60
CA PHE A 85 1.24 6.24 17.72
C PHE A 85 1.38 7.75 17.87
N THR A 86 0.52 8.53 17.21
CA THR A 86 0.56 10.00 17.29
C THR A 86 -0.05 10.52 18.59
N MET A 87 -1.15 9.93 19.08
CA MET A 87 -1.78 10.33 20.35
C MET A 87 -0.91 10.04 21.57
N ASN A 88 -0.11 8.98 21.54
CA ASN A 88 0.82 8.64 22.62
C ASN A 88 2.17 9.37 22.51
N GLY A 89 2.35 10.27 21.52
CA GLY A 89 3.58 11.05 21.35
C GLY A 89 4.79 10.25 20.85
N TYR A 90 4.59 9.04 20.31
CA TYR A 90 5.70 8.24 19.77
C TYR A 90 6.22 8.76 18.44
N LEU A 91 5.39 9.47 17.67
CA LEU A 91 5.67 10.03 16.36
C LEU A 91 5.14 11.46 16.25
N GLN A 92 5.90 12.33 15.58
CA GLN A 92 5.44 13.68 15.24
C GLN A 92 4.32 13.61 14.18
N THR A 93 3.14 14.14 14.51
CA THR A 93 1.92 14.00 13.70
C THR A 93 2.09 14.48 12.26
N ILE A 94 2.53 15.71 12.05
CA ILE A 94 2.63 16.34 10.73
C ILE A 94 3.59 15.56 9.79
N PRO A 95 4.88 15.36 10.14
CA PRO A 95 5.81 14.67 9.26
C PRO A 95 5.43 13.21 9.02
N PHE A 96 4.84 12.54 10.02
CA PHE A 96 4.34 11.17 9.87
C PHE A 96 3.20 11.08 8.86
N PHE A 97 2.17 11.92 8.97
CA PHE A 97 1.02 11.87 8.07
C PHE A 97 1.36 12.29 6.64
N ILE A 98 2.26 13.27 6.44
CA ILE A 98 2.73 13.65 5.11
C ILE A 98 3.45 12.47 4.44
N SER A 99 4.38 11.85 5.16
CA SER A 99 5.14 10.72 4.66
C SER A 99 4.23 9.51 4.38
N LEU A 100 3.31 9.23 5.31
CA LEU A 100 2.32 8.17 5.17
C LEU A 100 1.45 8.39 3.93
N MET A 101 0.92 9.60 3.73
CA MET A 101 0.13 9.94 2.55
C MET A 101 0.89 9.67 1.24
N ILE A 102 2.14 10.14 1.14
CA ILE A 102 2.95 9.96 -0.06
C ILE A 102 3.17 8.46 -0.35
N PHE A 103 3.64 7.70 0.64
CA PHE A 103 3.90 6.27 0.46
C PHE A 103 2.62 5.49 0.18
N TYR A 104 1.54 5.80 0.92
CA TYR A 104 0.26 5.12 0.78
C TYR A 104 -0.35 5.35 -0.60
N VAL A 105 -0.34 6.57 -1.12
CA VAL A 105 -0.87 6.87 -2.45
C VAL A 105 -0.09 6.12 -3.52
N ILE A 106 1.24 6.08 -3.45
CA ILE A 106 2.06 5.36 -4.45
C ILE A 106 1.79 3.85 -4.38
N HIS A 107 1.76 3.25 -3.19
CA HIS A 107 1.42 1.84 -3.04
C HIS A 107 0.00 1.52 -3.53
N GLN A 108 -0.99 2.35 -3.18
CA GLN A 108 -2.38 2.13 -3.58
C GLN A 108 -2.54 2.27 -5.10
N TRP A 109 -1.87 3.26 -5.71
CA TRP A 109 -1.87 3.47 -7.15
C TRP A 109 -1.25 2.27 -7.89
N THR A 110 -0.11 1.77 -7.43
CA THR A 110 0.54 0.60 -8.04
C THR A 110 -0.28 -0.68 -7.88
N GLU A 111 -0.97 -0.85 -6.74
CA GLU A 111 -1.91 -1.95 -6.50
C GLU A 111 -3.09 -1.90 -7.50
N ILE A 112 -3.75 -0.74 -7.63
CA ILE A 112 -4.89 -0.55 -8.54
C ILE A 112 -4.47 -0.74 -10.01
N LEU A 113 -3.33 -0.17 -10.42
CA LEU A 113 -2.81 -0.38 -11.77
C LEU A 113 -2.54 -1.85 -12.07
N SER A 114 -2.08 -2.60 -11.06
CA SER A 114 -1.84 -4.02 -11.22
C SER A 114 -3.15 -4.81 -11.31
N TRP A 115 -4.18 -4.42 -10.57
CA TRP A 115 -5.53 -4.99 -10.73
C TRP A 115 -6.09 -4.75 -12.12
N LEU A 116 -5.97 -3.53 -12.63
CA LEU A 116 -6.41 -3.14 -13.98
C LEU A 116 -5.72 -3.94 -15.10
N LYS A 117 -4.56 -4.56 -14.85
CA LYS A 117 -3.92 -5.49 -15.81
C LYS A 117 -4.41 -6.93 -15.67
N VAL A 118 -4.84 -7.33 -14.48
CA VAL A 118 -5.32 -8.69 -14.19
C VAL A 118 -6.80 -8.85 -14.55
N LEU A 119 -7.64 -7.86 -14.22
CA LEU A 119 -9.07 -7.84 -14.48
C LEU A 119 -9.48 -7.97 -15.97
N PRO A 120 -8.86 -7.29 -16.95
CA PRO A 120 -9.24 -7.42 -18.37
C PRO A 120 -8.97 -8.83 -18.94
N SER A 121 -8.23 -9.68 -18.22
CA SER A 121 -8.00 -11.08 -18.63
C SER A 121 -9.16 -12.01 -18.28
N ARG A 122 -10.13 -11.58 -17.45
CA ARG A 122 -11.36 -12.33 -17.19
C ARG A 122 -12.45 -11.80 -18.11
N LYS A 123 -12.57 -12.38 -19.30
CA LYS A 123 -13.79 -12.23 -20.11
C LYS A 123 -14.98 -12.62 -19.24
N VAL A 124 -15.98 -11.74 -19.14
CA VAL A 124 -17.26 -12.07 -18.51
C VAL A 124 -17.80 -13.29 -19.25
N GLN A 125 -17.80 -14.46 -18.61
CA GLN A 125 -18.60 -15.58 -19.09
C GLN A 125 -20.04 -15.20 -18.81
N VAL A 126 -20.70 -14.66 -19.82
CA VAL A 126 -22.15 -14.55 -19.84
C VAL A 126 -22.65 -15.99 -20.01
N SER A 127 -23.15 -16.59 -18.92
CA SER A 127 -23.89 -17.85 -18.97
C SER A 127 -25.30 -17.60 -19.51
#